data_AF-A0A917TK39-F1
#
_entry.id   AF-A0A917TK39-F1
#
_cell.length_a   1.000
_cell.length_b   1.000
_cell.length_c   1.000
_cell.angle_alpha   90.00
_cell.angle_beta   90.00
_cell.angle_gamma   90.00
#
_symmetry.space_group_name_H-M   'P 1'
#
loop_
_entity.id
_entity.type
_entity.pdbx_description
1 polymer ?
#
loop_
_entity_poly.entity_id
_entity_poly.type
_entity_poly.pdbx_seq_one_letter_code
_entity_poly.pdbx_strand_id
1 'polypeptide(L)' 'MSRAQAKRTYSTADLAAQTSGVECRKDAGVIDEIPGAYKDITEVMAQQQDLVEVVAHLKQVVCVKG' A
#
# COMPACT_ATOMS: atom_id res chain seq x y z
N MET A 1 10.49 -3.02 -1.90
CA MET A 1 11.30 -2.94 -0.66
C MET A 1 11.27 -4.30 0.05
N SER A 2 12.28 -4.67 0.85
CA SER A 2 12.15 -5.88 1.70
C SER A 2 11.34 -5.60 2.96
N ARG A 3 10.69 -6.61 3.54
CA ARG A 3 9.92 -6.47 4.80
C ARG A 3 10.77 -5.90 5.94
N ALA A 4 12.00 -6.41 6.09
CA ALA A 4 12.90 -5.96 7.13
C ALA A 4 13.34 -4.50 6.93
N GLN A 5 13.48 -4.05 5.68
CA GLN A 5 13.77 -2.66 5.37
C GLN A 5 12.57 -1.76 5.70
N ALA A 6 11.34 -2.15 5.33
CA ALA A 6 10.14 -1.40 5.66
C ALA A 6 9.99 -1.17 7.18
N LYS A 7 10.22 -2.21 8.00
CA LYS A 7 10.19 -2.11 9.48
C LYS A 7 11.26 -1.18 10.06
N ARG A 8 12.36 -0.93 9.34
CA ARG A 8 13.41 0.01 9.76
C ARG A 8 13.19 1.43 9.26
N THR A 9 12.49 1.57 8.13
CA THR A 9 12.29 2.85 7.44
C THR A 9 11.04 3.58 7.92
N TYR A 10 9.98 2.86 8.28
CA TYR A 10 8.68 3.43 8.59
C TYR A 10 8.25 3.22 10.04
N SER A 11 7.42 4.14 10.51
CA SER A 11 6.76 4.12 11.81
C SER A 11 5.26 3.82 11.69
N THR A 12 4.60 3.57 12.83
CA THR A 12 3.14 3.49 12.89
C THR A 12 2.46 4.83 12.55
N ALA A 13 3.14 5.96 12.80
CA ALA A 13 2.64 7.28 12.40
C ALA A 13 2.64 7.44 10.87
N ASP A 14 3.69 6.96 10.19
CA ASP A 14 3.73 6.92 8.73
C ASP A 14 2.62 6.04 8.17
N LEU A 15 2.39 4.89 8.80
CA LEU A 15 1.30 3.99 8.41
C LEU A 15 -0.06 4.68 8.54
N ALA A 16 -0.31 5.36 9.66
CA ALA A 16 -1.56 6.10 9.87
C ALA A 16 -1.74 7.24 8.85
N ALA A 17 -0.67 7.98 8.55
CA ALA A 17 -0.69 9.06 7.58
C ALA A 17 -0.98 8.54 6.15
N GLN A 18 -0.27 7.49 5.73
CA GLN A 18 -0.43 6.92 4.38
C GLN A 18 -1.73 6.15 4.18
N THR A 19 -2.38 5.71 5.26
CA THR A 19 -3.69 5.03 5.23
C THR A 19 -4.84 5.96 5.64
N SER A 20 -4.62 7.27 5.63
CA SER A 20 -5.66 8.25 5.92
C SER A 20 -6.87 8.09 4.98
N GLY A 21 -8.07 8.03 5.56
CA GLY A 21 -9.32 7.76 4.83
C GLY A 21 -9.59 6.29 4.54
N VAL A 22 -8.76 5.37 5.04
CA VAL A 22 -8.98 3.92 4.98
C VAL A 22 -9.04 3.35 6.39
N GLU A 23 -10.12 2.62 6.69
CA GLU A 23 -10.26 1.94 7.97
C GLU A 23 -9.48 0.62 7.95
N CYS A 24 -8.44 0.53 8.78
CA CYS A 24 -7.53 -0.60 8.78
C CYS A 24 -6.74 -0.68 10.08
N ARG A 25 -6.14 -1.84 10.33
CA ARG A 25 -5.15 -2.07 11.38
C ARG A 25 -3.95 -1.12 11.18
N LYS A 26 -3.51 -0.41 12.23
CA LYS A 26 -2.45 0.62 12.19
C LYS A 26 -1.32 0.35 13.23
N ASP A 27 -1.15 -0.90 13.65
CA ASP A 27 -0.12 -1.30 14.61
C ASP A 27 1.20 -1.74 13.94
N ALA A 28 2.22 -2.00 14.76
CA ALA A 28 3.55 -2.39 14.31
C ALA A 28 3.58 -3.72 13.53
N GLY A 29 2.58 -4.58 13.71
CA GLY A 29 2.48 -5.88 13.05
C GLY A 29 2.24 -5.80 11.54
N VAL A 30 1.87 -4.62 11.01
CA VAL A 30 1.58 -4.40 9.59
C VAL A 30 2.45 -3.32 8.93
N ILE A 31 3.51 -2.86 9.60
CA ILE A 31 4.41 -1.83 9.05
C ILE A 31 5.09 -2.32 7.76
N ASP A 32 5.39 -3.61 7.63
CA ASP A 32 5.99 -4.16 6.41
C ASP A 32 5.03 -4.23 5.22
N GLU A 33 3.76 -3.87 5.43
CA GLU A 33 2.73 -3.77 4.41
C GLU A 33 2.18 -2.34 4.25
N ILE A 34 2.91 -1.33 4.77
CA ILE A 34 2.60 0.08 4.53
C ILE A 34 2.62 0.38 3.02
N PRO A 35 1.75 1.26 2.49
CA PRO A 35 1.72 1.58 1.05
C PRO A 35 3.10 1.93 0.47
N GLY A 36 3.91 2.71 1.18
CA GLY A 36 5.27 3.07 0.75
C GLY A 36 6.28 1.91 0.64
N ALA A 37 5.96 0.71 1.13
CA ALA A 37 6.81 -0.47 0.93
C ALA A 37 6.70 -1.06 -0.50
N TYR A 38 5.63 -0.72 -1.24
CA TYR A 38 5.32 -1.20 -2.57
C TYR A 38 5.69 -0.18 -3.66
N LYS A 39 5.65 -0.63 -4.92
CA LYS A 39 5.75 0.26 -6.09
C LYS A 39 4.44 1.04 -6.25
N ASP A 40 4.50 2.19 -6.91
CA ASP A 40 3.29 2.88 -7.34
C ASP A 40 2.54 2.02 -8.37
N ILE A 41 1.30 1.66 -8.04
CA ILE A 41 0.46 0.85 -8.91
C ILE A 41 0.18 1.56 -10.24
N THR A 42 0.12 2.89 -10.24
CA THR A 42 -0.10 3.70 -11.45
C THR A 42 1.05 3.52 -12.44
N GLU A 43 2.28 3.53 -11.94
CA GLU A 43 3.48 3.30 -12.76
C GLU A 43 3.50 1.87 -13.31
N VAL A 44 3.16 0.88 -12.46
CA VAL A 44 3.09 -0.53 -12.88
C VAL A 44 2.05 -0.71 -13.98
N MET A 45 0.86 -0.11 -13.85
CA MET A 45 -0.19 -0.22 -14.87
C MET A 45 0.18 0.50 -16.17
N ALA A 46 0.84 1.66 -16.10
CA ALA A 46 1.32 2.38 -17.28
C ALA A 46 2.32 1.57 -18.11
N GLN A 47 3.19 0.78 -17.46
CA GLN A 47 4.15 -0.10 -18.14
C GLN A 47 3.50 -1.31 -18.84
N GLN A 48 2.21 -1.56 -18.65
CA GLN A 48 1.49 -2.72 -19.22
C GLN A 48 0.34 -2.29 -20.14
N GLN A 49 0.24 -1.00 -20.46
CA GLN A 49 -0.89 -0.41 -21.18
C GLN A 49 -1.14 -1.01 -22.58
N ASP A 50 -0.13 -1.64 -23.19
CA ASP A 50 -0.21 -2.30 -24.49
C ASP A 50 -0.72 -3.76 -24.39
N LEU A 51 -0.75 -4.32 -23.17
CA LEU A 51 -1.13 -5.71 -22.91
C LEU A 51 -2.48 -5.85 -22.20
N VAL A 52 -2.96 -4.79 -21.52
CA VAL A 52 -4.16 -4.85 -20.69
C VAL A 52 -5.06 -3.63 -20.90
N GLU A 53 -6.35 -3.83 -20.64
CA GLU A 53 -7.35 -2.76 -20.60
C GLU A 53 -7.78 -2.50 -19.14
N VAL A 54 -7.81 -1.23 -18.74
CA VAL A 54 -8.30 -0.83 -17.42
C VAL A 54 -9.82 -0.69 -17.46
N VAL A 55 -10.52 -1.66 -16.89
CA VAL A 55 -12.00 -1.65 -16.83
C VAL A 55 -12.53 -0.74 -15.71
N ALA A 56 -11.84 -0.67 -14.57
CA ALA A 56 -12.23 0.15 -13.43
C ALA A 56 -11.05 0.45 -12.49
N HIS A 57 -11.16 1.55 -11.75
CA HIS A 57 -10.28 1.87 -10.61
C HIS A 57 -11.07 1.76 -9.31
N LEU A 58 -10.56 0.97 -8.36
CA LEU A 58 -11.20 0.78 -7.06
C LEU A 58 -10.39 1.51 -5.99
N LYS A 59 -11.11 2.24 -5.12
CA LYS A 59 -10.53 2.87 -3.93
C LYS A 59 -10.98 2.11 -2.69
N GLN A 60 -10.02 1.62 -1.91
CA GLN A 60 -10.33 0.95 -0.65
C GLN A 60 -10.95 1.93 0.38
N VAL A 61 -11.91 1.41 1.14
CA VAL A 61 -12.50 2.09 2.31
C VAL A 61 -12.21 1.34 3.61
N VAL A 62 -12.06 0.01 3.54
CA VAL A 62 -11.74 -0.87 4.68
C VAL A 62 -10.70 -1.90 4.24
N CYS A 63 -9.73 -2.20 5.11
CA CYS A 63 -8.75 -3.26 4.92
C CYS A 63 -8.63 -4.12 6.20
N VAL A 64 -9.05 -5.38 6.10
CA VAL A 64 -8.94 -6.38 7.18
C VAL A 64 -7.83 -7.36 6.83
N LYS A 65 -6.90 -7.56 7.76
CA LYS A 65 -5.76 -8.48 7.62
C LYS A 65 -5.85 -9.55 8.70
N GLY A 66 -5.57 -10.80 8.32
CA GLY A 66 -5.40 -11.93 9.25
C GLY A 66 -4.15 -11.83 10.10
#